data_AF-A0A317E6T9-F1
#
_entry.id   AF-A0A317E6T9-F1
#
_cell.length_a   1.000
_cell.length_b   1.000
_cell.length_c   1.000
_cell.angle_alpha   90.00
_cell.angle_beta   90.00
_cell.angle_gamma   90.00
#
_symmetry.space_group_name_H-M   'P 1'
#
loop_
_entity.id
_entity.type
_entity.pdbx_description
1 polymer ?
#
loop_
_entity_poly.entity_id
_entity_poly.type
_entity_poly.pdbx_seq_one_letter_code
_entity_poly.pdbx_strand_id
1 'polypeptide(L)'
;MATDWVDPDDAPEITDEMFNRAELSVGGEVLRPATGTLRKAGRPKSTSPKEHINIRLSQAVLDHFKAGGPGWQTRIDEALKKAAGIK
;
A
#
# COMPACT_ATOMS: atom_id res chain seq x y z
N MET A 1 17.87 -33.79 -36.68
CA MET A 1 17.51 -34.09 -35.28
C MET A 1 17.36 -32.74 -34.59
N ALA A 2 16.17 -32.42 -34.08
CA ALA A 2 15.92 -31.13 -33.45
C ALA A 2 16.61 -31.09 -32.08
N THR A 3 17.36 -30.03 -31.83
CA THR A 3 18.07 -29.77 -30.57
C THR A 3 17.08 -29.45 -29.45
N ASP A 4 17.22 -30.17 -28.33
CA ASP A 4 16.45 -30.02 -27.09
C ASP A 4 16.96 -28.83 -26.24
N TRP A 5 17.38 -27.75 -26.90
CA TRP A 5 17.91 -26.56 -26.23
C TRP A 5 16.74 -25.70 -25.77
N VAL A 6 16.57 -25.62 -24.45
CA VAL A 6 15.59 -24.76 -23.79
C VAL A 6 16.25 -23.43 -23.48
N ASP A 7 15.65 -22.34 -23.95
CA ASP A 7 16.12 -20.99 -23.65
C ASP A 7 15.97 -20.74 -22.13
N PRO A 8 17.04 -20.37 -21.41
CA PRO A 8 16.94 -20.05 -19.99
C PRO A 8 15.99 -18.87 -19.69
N ASP A 9 15.67 -18.04 -20.69
CA ASP A 9 14.69 -16.95 -20.60
C ASP A 9 13.27 -17.40 -21.01
N ASP A 10 13.06 -18.64 -21.46
CA ASP A 10 11.74 -19.15 -21.81
C ASP A 10 10.87 -19.30 -20.55
N ALA A 11 9.66 -18.77 -20.61
CA ALA A 11 8.75 -18.85 -19.48
C ALA A 11 8.31 -20.30 -19.27
N PRO A 12 8.21 -20.78 -18.01
CA PRO A 12 7.69 -22.11 -17.77
C PRO A 12 6.23 -22.18 -18.25
N GLU A 13 5.83 -23.37 -18.69
CA GLU A 13 4.45 -23.64 -19.08
C GLU A 13 3.48 -23.32 -17.94
N ILE A 14 2.37 -22.68 -18.30
CA ILE A 14 1.32 -22.38 -17.32
C ILE A 14 0.65 -23.68 -16.91
N THR A 15 0.81 -24.08 -15.65
CA THR A 15 0.21 -25.31 -15.15
C THR A 15 -1.30 -25.14 -14.95
N ASP A 16 -2.05 -26.24 -14.98
CA ASP A 16 -3.49 -26.23 -14.70
C ASP A 16 -3.79 -25.68 -13.30
N GLU A 17 -2.93 -25.95 -12.32
CA GLU A 17 -3.05 -25.38 -10.97
C GLU A 17 -2.91 -23.86 -10.99
N MET A 18 -1.95 -23.33 -11.77
CA MET A 18 -1.77 -21.90 -11.97
C MET A 18 -2.97 -21.26 -12.67
N PHE A 19 -3.57 -21.95 -13.63
CA PHE A 19 -4.77 -21.51 -14.32
C PHE A 19 -6.00 -21.49 -13.39
N ASN A 20 -6.16 -22.53 -12.57
CA ASN A 20 -7.28 -22.66 -11.63
C ASN A 20 -7.27 -21.59 -10.53
N ARG A 21 -6.08 -21.16 -10.08
CA ARG A 21 -5.95 -20.07 -9.09
C ARG A 21 -5.97 -18.67 -9.68
N ALA A 22 -5.87 -18.52 -11.00
CA ALA A 22 -5.82 -17.23 -11.67
C ALA A 22 -7.17 -16.49 -11.66
N GLU A 23 -7.10 -15.17 -11.87
CA GLU A 23 -8.29 -14.36 -12.09
C GLU A 23 -8.85 -14.63 -13.49
N LEU A 24 -10.16 -14.88 -13.56
CA LEU A 24 -10.89 -14.98 -14.81
C LEU A 24 -11.70 -13.70 -15.01
N SER A 25 -11.30 -12.91 -16.00
CA SER A 25 -12.00 -11.70 -16.43
C SER A 25 -12.34 -11.79 -17.91
N VAL A 26 -13.57 -11.40 -18.27
CA VAL A 26 -14.03 -11.33 -19.66
C VAL A 26 -14.60 -9.93 -19.86
N GLY A 27 -14.06 -9.18 -20.84
CA GLY A 27 -14.53 -7.82 -21.12
C GLY A 27 -14.31 -6.80 -19.98
N GLY A 28 -13.40 -7.08 -19.05
CA GLY A 28 -13.14 -6.24 -17.88
C GLY A 28 -14.01 -6.55 -16.66
N GLU A 29 -14.95 -7.49 -16.77
CA GLU A 29 -15.73 -8.00 -15.65
C GLU A 29 -15.07 -9.25 -15.05
N VAL A 30 -14.78 -9.19 -13.75
CA VAL A 30 -14.17 -10.31 -13.02
C VAL A 30 -15.24 -11.34 -12.65
N LEU A 31 -15.22 -12.48 -13.34
CA LEU A 31 -16.13 -13.61 -13.10
C LEU A 31 -15.67 -14.49 -11.93
N ARG A 32 -14.35 -14.59 -11.75
CA ARG A 32 -13.75 -15.33 -10.62
C ARG A 32 -12.44 -14.64 -10.20
N PRO A 33 -12.34 -14.16 -8.95
CA PRO A 33 -11.11 -13.55 -8.46
C PRO A 33 -10.02 -14.61 -8.27
N ALA A 34 -8.76 -14.20 -8.42
CA ALA A 34 -7.63 -15.06 -8.10
C ALA A 34 -7.65 -15.51 -6.62
N THR A 35 -7.26 -16.75 -6.37
CA THR A 35 -7.19 -17.33 -5.02
C THR A 35 -5.74 -17.54 -4.59
N GLY A 36 -5.39 -17.16 -3.36
CA GLY A 36 -4.05 -17.32 -2.79
C GLY A 36 -3.27 -16.00 -2.61
N THR A 37 -1.96 -16.10 -2.54
CA THR A 37 -1.01 -15.01 -2.22
C THR A 37 -0.90 -13.92 -3.29
N LEU A 38 -1.63 -14.05 -4.40
CA LEU A 38 -1.67 -13.05 -5.48
C LEU A 38 -2.57 -11.84 -5.15
N ARG A 39 -3.17 -11.77 -3.95
CA ARG A 39 -3.73 -10.51 -3.45
C ARG A 39 -2.56 -9.62 -3.05
N LYS A 40 -2.39 -8.47 -3.73
CA LYS A 40 -1.37 -7.44 -3.44
C LYS A 40 -1.06 -7.40 -1.96
N ALA A 41 0.17 -7.76 -1.58
CA ALA A 41 0.70 -7.66 -0.23
C ALA A 41 0.91 -6.19 0.17
N GLY A 42 -0.16 -5.40 0.11
CA GLY A 42 -0.19 -4.05 0.65
C GLY A 42 -0.26 -4.09 2.17
N ARG A 43 0.23 -3.03 2.82
CA ARG A 43 0.00 -2.82 4.26
C ARG A 43 -1.50 -2.94 4.53
N PRO A 44 -1.92 -3.72 5.55
CA PRO A 44 -3.32 -3.81 5.94
C PRO A 44 -3.93 -2.41 6.08
N LYS A 45 -5.14 -2.22 5.54
CA LYS A 45 -5.83 -0.94 5.64
C LYS A 45 -6.03 -0.62 7.13
N SER A 46 -5.49 0.52 7.57
CA SER A 46 -5.69 0.98 8.95
C SER A 46 -7.18 1.23 9.18
N THR A 47 -7.69 0.79 10.33
CA THR A 47 -9.08 1.04 10.76
C THR A 47 -9.35 2.51 11.06
N SER A 48 -8.30 3.29 11.34
CA SER A 48 -8.39 4.71 11.71
C SER A 48 -7.18 5.46 11.13
N PRO A 49 -7.16 5.72 9.81
CA PRO A 49 -6.07 6.46 9.19
C PRO A 49 -6.08 7.92 9.64
N LYS A 50 -4.89 8.54 9.67
CA LYS A 50 -4.79 10.00 9.82
C LYS A 50 -5.37 10.65 8.56
N GLU A 51 -6.31 11.57 8.74
CA GLU A 51 -6.88 12.32 7.63
C GLU A 51 -5.99 13.49 7.24
N HIS A 52 -5.73 13.65 5.95
CA HIS A 52 -4.99 14.80 5.44
C HIS A 52 -5.94 15.97 5.27
N ILE A 53 -5.84 16.95 6.18
CA ILE A 53 -6.65 18.17 6.16
C ILE A 53 -5.78 19.41 5.98
N ASN A 54 -6.37 20.47 5.44
CA ASN A 54 -5.69 21.76 5.31
C ASN A 54 -6.12 22.68 6.46
N ILE A 55 -5.21 22.93 7.41
CA ILE A 55 -5.45 23.82 8.56
C ILE A 55 -4.44 24.97 8.53
N ARG A 56 -4.87 26.15 8.99
CA ARG A 56 -3.99 27.31 9.16
C ARG A 56 -3.49 27.36 10.60
N LEU A 57 -2.18 27.38 10.76
CA LEU A 57 -1.49 27.53 12.04
C LEU A 57 -0.66 28.82 12.01
N SER A 58 -0.38 29.39 13.18
CA SER A 58 0.48 30.58 13.26
C SER A 58 1.92 30.23 12.85
N GLN A 59 2.63 31.21 12.30
CA GLN A 59 4.01 31.04 11.84
C GLN A 59 4.94 30.58 12.98
N ALA A 60 4.79 31.16 14.17
CA ALA A 60 5.57 30.80 15.34
C ALA A 60 5.43 29.32 15.74
N VAL A 61 4.23 28.75 15.60
CA VAL A 61 3.98 27.32 15.86
C VAL A 61 4.70 26.47 14.82
N LEU A 62 4.57 26.81 13.53
CA LEU A 62 5.25 26.07 12.46
C LEU A 62 6.77 26.10 12.63
N ASP A 63 7.35 27.26 12.94
CA ASP A 63 8.79 27.42 13.11
C ASP A 63 9.30 26.61 14.29
N HIS A 64 8.59 26.64 15.43
CA HIS A 64 8.93 25.84 16.61
C HIS A 64 9.00 24.34 16.30
N PHE A 65 7.98 23.79 15.64
CA PHE A 65 7.95 22.36 15.35
C PHE A 65 8.94 21.96 14.25
N LYS A 66 9.05 22.76 13.18
CA LYS A 66 9.98 22.52 12.07
C LYS A 66 11.45 22.58 12.50
N ALA A 67 11.79 23.45 13.46
CA ALA A 67 13.15 23.54 14.01
C ALA A 67 13.63 22.20 14.61
N GLY A 68 12.72 21.37 15.12
CA GLY A 68 13.06 20.03 15.62
C GLY A 68 13.30 18.98 14.54
N GLY A 69 13.25 19.33 13.26
CA GLY A 69 13.61 18.43 12.15
C GLY A 69 12.51 17.44 11.73
N PRO A 70 12.87 16.29 11.12
CA PRO A 70 11.92 15.28 10.65
C PRO A 70 10.92 14.85 11.74
N GLY A 71 9.70 14.50 11.32
CA GLY A 71 8.64 14.08 12.23
C GLY A 71 7.96 15.23 13.01
N TRP A 72 8.18 16.48 12.62
CA TRP A 72 7.53 17.63 13.26
C TRP A 72 5.99 17.61 13.15
N GLN A 73 5.46 17.04 12.06
CA GLN A 73 4.01 16.82 11.88
C GLN A 73 3.44 15.81 12.88
N THR A 74 4.21 14.79 13.24
CA THR A 74 3.80 13.84 14.30
C THR A 74 3.84 14.54 15.66
N ARG A 75 4.88 15.34 15.93
CA ARG A 75 4.99 16.07 17.21
C ARG A 75 3.86 17.08 17.41
N ILE A 76 3.43 17.78 16.35
CA ILE A 76 2.31 18.72 16.46
C ILE A 76 0.97 18.00 16.65
N ASP A 77 0.76 16.85 15.99
CA ASP A 77 -0.42 16.00 16.19
C ASP A 77 -0.52 15.52 17.65
N GLU A 78 0.58 15.03 18.23
CA GLU A 78 0.63 14.62 19.65
C GLU A 78 0.38 15.79 20.62
N ALA A 79 0.90 16.99 20.30
CA ALA A 79 0.64 18.18 21.09
C ALA A 79 -0.85 18.59 21.05
N LEU A 80 -1.49 18.50 19.88
CA LEU A 80 -2.91 18.78 19.72
C LEU A 80 -3.78 17.77 20.47
N LYS A 81 -3.46 16.47 20.39
CA LYS A 81 -4.13 15.42 21.18
C LYS A 81 -4.05 15.69 22.68
N LYS A 82 -2.85 16.00 23.17
CA LYS A 82 -2.62 16.32 24.58
C LYS A 82 -3.42 17.55 25.03
N ALA A 83 -3.46 18.60 24.21
CA ALA A 83 -4.22 19.82 24.51
C ALA A 83 -5.74 19.58 24.49
N ALA A 84 -6.22 18.72 23.61
CA ALA A 84 -7.63 18.33 23.52
C ALA A 84 -8.04 17.28 24.57
N GLY A 85 -7.09 16.69 25.30
CA GLY A 85 -7.35 15.60 26.25
C GLY A 85 -7.69 14.26 25.58
N ILE A 86 -7.33 14.09 24.31
CA ILE A 86 -7.58 12.88 23.53
C ILE A 86 -6.32 12.00 23.61
N LYS A 87 -6.51 10.71 23.89
CA LYS A 87 -5.41 9.74 24.06
C LYS A 87 -5.25 8.88 22.82
#